data_AF-A0A1V5XD56-F1
#
_entry.id   AF-A0A1V5XD56-F1
#
_cell.length_a   1.000
_cell.length_b   1.000
_cell.length_c   1.000
_cell.angle_alpha   90.00
_cell.angle_beta   90.00
_cell.angle_gamma   90.00
#
_symmetry.space_group_name_H-M   'P 1'
#
loop_
_entity.id
_entity.type
_entity.pdbx_description
1 polymer ?
#
loop_
_entity_poly.entity_id
_entity_poly.type
_entity_poly.pdbx_seq_one_letter_code
_entity_poly.pdbx_strand_id
1 'polypeptide(L)'
;MRVMAINMEDNLFDELKEHVKENGLTLKEYITDIVRRDLAQQTQQQEATLPPMKWEKEDVIRAIDDFIEKNDRVPVQKEFKSENGLPSYGAALRCLEQPPSEYCKERFKALSEQSGGMSMNM
;
A
#
# COMPACT_ATOMS: atom_id res chain seq x y z
N MET A 1 -31.03 12.36 17.13
CA MET A 1 -31.48 11.62 15.92
C MET A 1 -31.18 12.52 14.72
N ARG A 2 -30.37 12.07 13.74
CA ARG A 2 -30.11 12.82 12.51
C ARG A 2 -31.01 12.24 11.41
N VAL A 3 -31.64 13.12 10.62
CA VAL A 3 -32.54 12.72 9.53
C VAL A 3 -31.82 12.99 8.21
N MET A 4 -31.79 12.00 7.34
CA MET A 4 -31.23 12.10 5.99
C MET A 4 -32.38 11.96 5.00
N ALA A 5 -32.62 13.01 4.21
CA ALA A 5 -33.53 12.96 3.09
C ALA A 5 -32.75 12.49 1.86
N ILE A 6 -33.29 11.50 1.15
CA ILE A 6 -32.64 10.90 -0.01
C ILE A 6 -33.58 11.12 -1.19
N ASN A 7 -33.05 11.65 -2.29
CA ASN A 7 -33.77 11.70 -3.54
C ASN A 7 -33.46 10.42 -4.32
N MET A 8 -34.49 9.69 -4.73
CA MET A 8 -34.35 8.44 -5.47
C MET A 8 -35.52 8.27 -6.44
N GLU A 9 -35.34 7.42 -7.44
CA GLU A 9 -36.37 7.16 -8.44
C GLU A 9 -37.57 6.40 -7.83
N ASP A 10 -38.79 6.74 -8.27
CA ASP A 10 -40.03 6.19 -7.72
C ASP A 10 -40.12 4.67 -7.91
N ASN A 11 -39.63 4.16 -9.05
CA ASN A 11 -39.56 2.72 -9.34
C ASN A 11 -38.69 1.96 -8.32
N LEU A 12 -37.52 2.50 -7.98
CA LEU A 12 -36.58 1.92 -7.04
C LEU A 12 -37.14 1.97 -5.62
N PHE A 13 -37.90 3.03 -5.29
CA PHE A 13 -38.57 3.13 -4.00
C PHE A 13 -39.66 2.07 -3.85
N ASP A 14 -40.46 1.84 -4.89
CA ASP A 14 -41.51 0.82 -4.88
C ASP A 14 -40.92 -0.59 -4.78
N GLU A 15 -39.87 -0.90 -5.57
CA GLU A 15 -39.15 -2.17 -5.49
C GLU A 15 -38.55 -2.42 -4.10
N LEU A 16 -37.89 -1.41 -3.52
CA LEU A 16 -37.35 -1.51 -2.16
C LEU A 16 -38.45 -1.75 -1.14
N LYS A 17 -39.60 -1.08 -1.28
CA LYS A 17 -40.72 -1.23 -0.37
C LYS A 17 -41.35 -2.62 -0.46
N GLU A 18 -41.43 -3.18 -1.67
CA GLU A 18 -41.91 -4.55 -1.89
C GLU A 18 -40.95 -5.56 -1.27
N HIS A 19 -39.65 -5.44 -1.55
CA HIS A 19 -38.61 -6.33 -1.02
C HIS A 19 -38.54 -6.31 0.51
N VAL A 20 -38.67 -5.12 1.10
CA VAL A 20 -38.67 -4.93 2.56
C VAL A 20 -39.93 -5.53 3.20
N LYS A 21 -41.08 -5.43 2.53
CA LYS A 21 -42.35 -6.00 2.99
C LYS A 21 -42.34 -7.53 2.98
N GLU A 22 -41.74 -8.15 1.97
CA GLU A 22 -41.60 -9.62 1.91
C GLU A 22 -40.70 -10.18 3.00
N ASN A 23 -39.63 -9.45 3.35
CA ASN A 23 -38.68 -9.86 4.37
C ASN A 23 -39.08 -9.43 5.80
N GLY A 24 -40.22 -8.74 5.96
CA GLY A 24 -40.69 -8.23 7.25
C GLY A 24 -39.78 -7.17 7.88
N LEU A 25 -38.93 -6.53 7.07
CA LEU A 25 -38.01 -5.49 7.51
C LEU A 25 -38.68 -4.12 7.37
N THR A 26 -38.02 -3.07 7.87
CA THR A 26 -38.36 -1.69 7.52
C THR A 26 -37.38 -1.11 6.50
N LEU A 27 -37.83 -0.12 5.71
CA LEU A 27 -36.98 0.53 4.71
C LEU A 27 -35.70 1.09 5.36
N LYS A 28 -35.83 1.57 6.59
CA LYS A 28 -34.73 2.12 7.39
C LYS A 28 -33.72 1.05 7.76
N GLU A 29 -34.17 -0.13 8.20
CA GLU A 29 -33.28 -1.24 8.56
C GLU A 29 -32.54 -1.75 7.34
N TYR A 30 -33.23 -1.93 6.21
CA TYR A 30 -32.62 -2.38 4.96
C TYR A 30 -31.54 -1.42 4.45
N ILE A 31 -31.85 -0.11 4.38
CA ILE A 31 -30.87 0.89 3.96
C ILE A 31 -29.70 0.96 4.95
N THR A 32 -29.95 0.84 6.26
CA THR A 32 -28.89 0.86 7.27
C THR A 32 -27.96 -0.34 7.11
N ASP A 33 -28.49 -1.53 6.85
CA ASP A 33 -27.69 -2.74 6.67
C ASP A 33 -26.90 -2.73 5.36
N ILE A 34 -27.46 -2.19 4.28
CA ILE A 34 -26.71 -1.94 3.04
C ILE A 34 -25.55 -0.99 3.30
N VAL A 35 -25.82 0.18 3.90
CA VAL A 35 -24.78 1.19 4.16
C VAL A 35 -23.70 0.64 5.10
N ARG A 36 -24.07 -0.15 6.10
CA ARG A 36 -23.10 -0.83 6.98
C ARG A 36 -22.23 -1.83 6.23
N ARG A 37 -22.83 -2.68 5.39
CA ARG A 37 -22.08 -3.66 4.58
C ARG A 37 -21.16 -2.96 3.59
N ASP A 38 -21.64 -1.90 2.95
CA ASP A 38 -20.87 -1.16 1.96
C ASP A 38 -19.69 -0.43 2.61
N LEU A 39 -19.89 0.24 3.75
CA LEU A 39 -18.78 0.84 4.52
C LEU A 39 -17.76 -0.22 4.98
N ALA A 40 -18.22 -1.40 5.41
CA ALA A 40 -17.34 -2.49 5.82
C ALA A 40 -16.54 -3.07 4.63
N GLN A 41 -17.15 -3.14 3.45
CA GLN A 41 -16.49 -3.57 2.22
C GLN A 41 -15.50 -2.53 1.70
N GLN A 42 -15.83 -1.23 1.77
CA GLN A 42 -14.91 -0.16 1.40
C GLN A 42 -13.67 -0.12 2.31
N THR A 43 -13.84 -0.43 3.61
CA THR A 43 -12.71 -0.49 4.56
C THR A 43 -11.80 -1.69 4.25
N GLN A 44 -12.36 -2.85 3.93
CA GLN A 44 -11.58 -4.04 3.52
C GLN A 44 -10.95 -3.89 2.12
N GLN A 45 -11.57 -3.16 1.20
CA GLN A 45 -10.96 -2.84 -0.10
C GLN A 45 -9.84 -1.80 0.05
N GLN A 46 -9.96 -0.83 0.97
CA GLN A 46 -8.87 0.13 1.24
C GLN A 46 -7.65 -0.51 1.91
N GLU A 47 -7.81 -1.56 2.72
CA GLU A 47 -6.67 -2.32 3.27
C GLU A 47 -5.97 -3.22 2.23
N ALA A 48 -6.57 -3.41 1.05
CA ALA A 48 -5.99 -4.13 -0.09
C ALA A 48 -5.73 -3.23 -1.32
N THR A 49 -5.66 -1.91 -1.14
CA THR A 49 -5.25 -0.98 -2.20
C THR A 49 -4.07 -0.13 -1.75
N LEU A 50 -2.94 -0.77 -1.44
CA LEU A 50 -1.71 -0.23 -2.01
C LEU A 50 -1.71 -0.75 -3.45
N PRO A 51 -1.76 0.10 -4.48
CA PRO A 51 -1.52 -0.37 -5.84
C PRO A 51 -0.21 -1.17 -5.80
N PRO A 52 -0.04 -2.26 -6.58
CA PRO A 52 1.27 -2.88 -6.69
C PRO A 52 2.20 -1.75 -7.12
N MET A 53 3.03 -1.26 -6.19
CA MET A 53 4.02 -0.24 -6.49
C MET A 53 4.84 -0.86 -7.61
N LYS A 54 4.65 -0.35 -8.83
CA LYS A 54 5.57 -0.62 -9.92
C LYS A 54 6.86 0.01 -9.45
N TRP A 55 7.68 -0.82 -8.84
CA TRP A 55 9.04 -0.47 -8.51
C TRP A 55 9.74 -0.26 -9.84
N GLU A 56 10.08 0.99 -10.16
CA GLU A 56 10.98 1.27 -11.27
C GLU A 56 12.42 1.18 -10.76
N LYS A 57 13.38 1.00 -11.68
CA LYS A 57 14.81 0.88 -11.33
C LYS A 57 15.25 2.02 -10.41
N GLU A 58 14.84 3.24 -10.70
CA GLU A 58 15.17 4.44 -9.94
C GLU A 58 14.59 4.44 -8.52
N ASP A 59 13.35 3.96 -8.33
CA ASP A 59 12.70 3.89 -7.03
C ASP A 59 13.35 2.82 -6.13
N VAL A 60 13.75 1.69 -6.73
CA VAL A 60 14.51 0.64 -6.02
C VAL A 60 15.84 1.20 -5.51
N ILE A 61 16.53 1.99 -6.34
CA ILE A 61 17.82 2.59 -5.96
C ILE A 61 17.64 3.58 -4.82
N ARG A 62 16.64 4.48 -4.89
CA ARG A 62 16.35 5.43 -3.81
C ARG A 62 16.00 4.72 -2.52
N ALA A 63 15.16 3.69 -2.57
CA ALA A 63 14.80 2.93 -1.38
C ALA A 63 16.01 2.22 -0.73
N ILE A 64 16.97 1.75 -1.54
CA ILE A 64 18.22 1.17 -1.05
C ILE A 64 19.13 2.25 -0.46
N ASP A 65 19.28 3.38 -1.13
CA ASP A 65 20.09 4.51 -0.67
C ASP A 65 19.54 5.03 0.68
N ASP A 66 18.22 5.25 0.80
CA ASP A 66 17.55 5.65 2.05
C ASP A 66 17.77 4.63 3.17
N PHE A 67 17.72 3.34 2.86
CA PHE A 67 17.95 2.28 3.84
C PHE A 67 19.40 2.28 4.33
N ILE A 68 20.36 2.46 3.42
CA ILE A 68 21.78 2.56 3.71
C ILE A 68 22.06 3.80 4.56
N GLU A 69 21.54 4.97 4.20
CA GLU A 69 21.73 6.20 4.99
C GLU A 69 21.15 6.08 6.40
N LYS A 70 19.98 5.44 6.53
CA LYS A 70 19.30 5.30 7.83
C LYS A 70 19.95 4.27 8.75
N ASN A 71 20.49 3.18 8.20
CA ASN A 71 20.98 2.04 8.98
C ASN A 71 22.51 1.86 8.92
N ASP A 72 23.21 2.67 8.12
CA ASP A 72 24.64 2.57 7.80
C ASP A 72 25.07 1.15 7.36
N ARG A 73 24.14 0.41 6.72
CA ARG A 73 24.35 -0.98 6.33
C ARG A 73 23.52 -1.37 5.12
N VAL A 74 23.96 -2.41 4.42
CA VAL A 74 23.19 -3.01 3.32
C VAL A 74 21.99 -3.83 3.84
N PRO A 75 20.82 -3.76 3.17
CA PRO A 75 19.69 -4.59 3.52
C PRO A 75 19.94 -6.06 3.19
N VAL A 76 19.57 -6.96 4.11
CA VAL A 76 19.64 -8.42 3.89
C VAL A 76 18.39 -8.89 3.14
N GLN A 77 18.46 -9.99 2.40
CA GLN A 77 17.33 -10.57 1.63
C GLN A 77 16.00 -10.66 2.42
N LYS A 78 16.04 -10.91 3.73
CA LYS A 78 14.86 -10.99 4.60
C LYS A 78 14.21 -9.63 4.91
N GLU A 79 14.94 -8.55 4.70
CA GLU A 79 14.55 -7.16 4.96
C GLU A 79 13.97 -6.47 3.73
N PHE A 80 14.04 -7.11 2.55
CA PHE A 80 13.35 -6.71 1.32
C PHE A 80 11.85 -6.94 1.45
N LYS A 81 11.20 -6.09 2.24
CA LYS A 81 9.78 -6.08 2.54
C LYS A 81 9.27 -4.65 2.50
N SER A 82 8.01 -4.50 2.09
CA SER A 82 7.31 -3.21 2.09
C SER A 82 7.28 -2.54 3.46
N GLU A 83 7.28 -3.32 4.55
CA GLU A 83 7.37 -2.84 5.94
C GLU A 83 8.64 -2.02 6.20
N ASN A 84 9.74 -2.34 5.52
CA ASN A 84 11.02 -1.64 5.62
C ASN A 84 11.19 -0.56 4.56
N GLY A 85 10.14 -0.24 3.80
CA GLY A 85 10.21 0.68 2.66
C GLY A 85 11.00 0.11 1.47
N LEU A 86 11.27 -1.19 1.46
CA LEU A 86 12.04 -1.85 0.39
C LEU A 86 11.12 -2.67 -0.53
N PRO A 87 11.46 -2.78 -1.83
CA PRO A 87 10.81 -3.74 -2.71
C PRO A 87 10.98 -5.17 -2.20
N SER A 88 10.11 -6.09 -2.62
CA SER A 88 10.38 -7.51 -2.43
C SER A 88 11.64 -7.92 -3.23
N TYR A 89 12.34 -8.96 -2.77
CA TYR A 89 13.58 -9.38 -3.43
C TYR A 89 13.39 -9.72 -4.91
N GLY A 90 12.24 -10.32 -5.27
CA GLY A 90 11.89 -10.61 -6.66
C GLY A 90 11.53 -9.38 -7.49
N ALA A 91 10.94 -8.35 -6.88
CA ALA A 91 10.70 -7.07 -7.55
C ALA A 91 12.03 -6.34 -7.79
N ALA A 92 12.91 -6.28 -6.80
CA ALA A 92 14.24 -5.72 -6.95
C ALA A 92 15.05 -6.42 -8.05
N LEU A 93 15.05 -7.75 -8.11
CA LEU A 93 15.73 -8.53 -9.15
C LEU A 93 15.13 -8.31 -10.56
N ARG A 94 13.85 -7.95 -10.66
CA ARG A 94 13.23 -7.63 -11.96
C ARG A 94 13.67 -6.28 -12.51
N CYS A 95 13.91 -5.32 -11.62
CA CYS A 95 14.24 -3.95 -11.98
C CYS A 95 15.76 -3.73 -12.06
N LEU A 96 16.51 -4.50 -11.28
CA LEU A 96 17.96 -4.54 -11.28
C LEU A 96 18.43 -5.64 -12.24
N GLU A 97 19.34 -5.29 -13.16
CA GLU A 97 19.95 -6.25 -14.09
C GLU A 97 20.97 -7.18 -13.41
N GLN A 98 21.11 -7.07 -12.09
CA GLN A 98 22.00 -7.84 -11.24
C GLN A 98 21.30 -8.20 -9.92
N PRO A 99 21.79 -9.21 -9.17
CA PRO A 99 21.24 -9.59 -7.88
C PRO A 99 21.19 -8.38 -6.92
N PRO A 100 20.06 -8.11 -6.25
CA PRO A 100 19.95 -6.99 -5.30
C PRO A 100 21.03 -7.02 -4.20
N SER A 101 21.48 -8.22 -3.82
CA SER A 101 22.57 -8.42 -2.85
C SER A 101 23.94 -7.93 -3.33
N GLU A 102 24.23 -8.05 -4.62
CA GLU A 102 25.46 -7.54 -5.24
C GLU A 102 25.34 -6.04 -5.45
N TYR A 103 24.20 -5.60 -6.00
CA TYR A 103 23.92 -4.19 -6.23
C TYR A 103 24.05 -3.36 -4.95
N CYS A 104 23.44 -3.80 -3.84
CA CYS A 104 23.53 -3.09 -2.56
C CYS A 104 24.98 -3.00 -2.04
N LYS A 105 25.81 -4.04 -2.24
CA LYS A 105 27.21 -4.03 -1.80
C LYS A 105 28.05 -3.06 -2.62
N GLU A 106 27.88 -3.08 -3.95
CA GLU A 106 28.55 -2.14 -4.85
C GLU A 106 28.13 -0.70 -4.54
N ARG A 107 26.83 -0.48 -4.33
CA ARG A 107 26.25 0.83 -4.01
C ARG A 107 26.73 1.34 -2.65
N PHE A 108 26.73 0.49 -1.63
CA PHE A 108 27.27 0.81 -0.30
C PHE A 108 28.75 1.14 -0.36
N LYS A 109 29.55 0.36 -1.12
CA LYS A 109 30.96 0.65 -1.34
C LYS A 109 31.14 2.01 -2.01
N ALA A 110 30.42 2.30 -3.09
CA ALA A 110 30.48 3.58 -3.80
C ALA A 110 30.06 4.77 -2.91
N LEU A 111 29.03 4.61 -2.08
CA LEU A 111 28.60 5.62 -1.11
C LEU A 111 29.64 5.80 0.00
N SER A 112 30.21 4.71 0.53
CA SER A 112 31.29 4.79 1.52
C SER A 112 32.57 5.43 0.96
N GLU A 113 32.85 5.25 -0.33
CA GLU A 113 33.99 5.86 -1.01
C GLU A 113 33.76 7.36 -1.27
N GLN A 114 32.51 7.80 -1.44
CA GLN A 114 32.16 9.22 -1.54
C GLN A 114 32.09 9.91 -0.16
N SER A 115 31.58 9.23 0.87
CA SER A 115 31.52 9.74 2.25
C SER A 115 32.85 9.60 3.00
N GLY A 116 33.73 8.70 2.56
CA GLY A 116 35.07 8.46 3.11
C GLY A 116 36.14 9.45 2.64
N GLY A 117 35.76 10.50 1.92
CA GLY A 117 36.64 11.63 1.58
C GLY A 117 36.82 12.67 2.69
N MET A 118 36.16 12.53 3.85
CA MET A 118 36.34 13.43 4.99
C MET A 118 36.67 12.67 6.28
N SER A 119 37.86 12.97 6.80
CA SER A 119 38.43 12.58 8.11
C SER A 119 39.13 11.20 8.13
N MET A 120 40.41 11.06 8.46
CA MET A 120 41.41 12.01 8.96
C MET A 120 42.79 11.34 8.80
N ASN A 121 43.80 12.13 8.43
CA ASN A 121 45.19 11.82 8.75
C ASN A 121 45.34 11.52 10.24
N MET A 122 46.05 10.44 10.58
CA MET A 122 46.99 10.37 11.70
C MET A 122 48.13 9.42 11.33
#